data_AF-A0A2S7ITN5-F1
#
_entry.id   AF-A0A2S7ITN5-F1
#
_cell.length_a   1.000
_cell.length_b   1.000
_cell.length_c   1.000
_cell.angle_alpha   90.00
_cell.angle_beta   90.00
_cell.angle_gamma   90.00
#
_symmetry.space_group_name_H-M   'P 1'
#
loop_
_entity.id
_entity.type
_entity.pdbx_description
1 polymer ?
#
loop_
_entity_poly.entity_id
_entity_poly.type
_entity_poly.pdbx_seq_one_letter_code
_entity_poly.pdbx_strand_id
1 'polypeptide(L)' 'MCAHYGWSWEYLHWGLRWPIMQRVLIDAPGYEMPKPEEKEVKEKKKLTKQNAKDIMNYINSLDS' A
#
# COMPACT_ATOMS: atom_id res chain seq x y z
N MET A 1 -12.90 6.40 -2.26
CA MET A 1 -13.23 6.21 -0.83
C MET A 1 -14.72 6.36 -0.55
N CYS A 2 -15.34 7.55 -0.65
CA CYS A 2 -16.79 7.70 -0.42
C CYS A 2 -17.64 6.70 -1.24
N ALA A 3 -17.41 6.65 -2.56
CA ALA A 3 -18.10 5.70 -3.44
C ALA A 3 -17.76 4.22 -3.18
N HIS A 4 -16.58 3.94 -2.61
CA HIS A 4 -16.14 2.57 -2.34
C HIS A 4 -16.78 1.98 -1.08
N TYR A 5 -17.00 2.82 -0.07
CA TYR A 5 -17.63 2.42 1.20
C TYR A 5 -19.12 2.80 1.28
N GLY A 6 -19.69 3.39 0.22
CA GLY A 6 -21.07 3.88 0.20
C GLY A 6 -21.31 5.07 1.15
N TRP A 7 -20.26 5.82 1.49
CA TRP A 7 -20.33 6.94 2.42
C TRP A 7 -20.68 8.25 1.72
N SER A 8 -21.47 9.08 2.39
CA SER A 8 -21.67 10.46 1.95
C SER A 8 -20.44 11.32 2.25
N TRP A 9 -20.33 12.45 1.55
CA TRP A 9 -19.27 13.42 1.81
C TRP A 9 -19.36 13.98 3.22
N GLU A 10 -20.56 14.28 3.71
CA GLU A 10 -20.76 14.80 5.07
C GLU A 10 -20.36 13.76 6.12
N TYR A 11 -20.64 12.48 5.88
CA TYR A 11 -20.28 11.42 6.82
C TYR A 11 -18.75 11.29 6.97
N LEU A 12 -18.00 11.46 5.89
CA LEU A 12 -16.54 11.44 5.93
C LEU A 12 -15.96 12.65 6.71
N HIS A 13 -16.56 13.83 6.55
CA HIS A 13 -16.04 15.07 7.12
C HIS A 13 -16.51 15.34 8.56
N TRP A 14 -17.72 14.92 8.91
CA TRP A 14 -18.40 15.28 10.15
C TRP A 14 -18.94 14.08 10.94
N GLY A 15 -19.15 12.94 10.29
CA GLY A 15 -19.69 11.73 10.92
C GLY A 15 -18.62 10.81 11.52
N LEU A 16 -17.40 10.84 10.99
CA LEU A 16 -16.33 9.93 11.39
C LEU A 16 -15.22 10.65 12.17
N ARG A 17 -14.82 10.07 13.31
CA ARG A 17 -13.64 10.53 14.04
C ARG A 17 -12.38 10.10 13.27
N TRP A 18 -11.39 10.99 13.20
CA TRP A 18 -10.15 10.74 12.46
C TRP A 18 -9.44 9.41 12.79
N PRO A 19 -9.34 8.96 14.06
CA PRO A 19 -8.72 7.67 14.38
C PRO A 19 -9.43 6.46 13.75
N ILE A 20 -10.77 6.55 13.61
CA ILE A 20 -11.56 5.51 12.95
C ILE A 20 -11.24 5.49 11.46
N MET A 21 -11.10 6.66 10.84
CA MET A 21 -10.74 6.79 9.43
C MET A 21 -9.38 6.14 9.14
N GLN A 22 -8.41 6.40 10.01
CA GLN A 22 -7.06 5.82 9.90
C GLN A 22 -7.10 4.30 10.02
N ARG A 23 -7.89 3.75 10.95
CA ARG A 23 -8.03 2.31 11.10
C ARG A 23 -8.67 1.66 9.87
N VAL A 24 -9.75 2.26 9.35
CA VAL A 24 -10.41 1.80 8.12
C VAL A 24 -9.45 1.81 6.93
N LEU A 25 -8.60 2.84 6.82
CA LEU A 25 -7.58 2.94 5.78
C LEU A 25 -6.50 1.85 5.86
N ILE A 26 -6.09 1.49 7.07
CA ILE A 26 -5.09 0.44 7.32
C ILE A 26 -5.66 -0.93 7.03
N ASP A 27 -6.92 -1.17 7.43
CA ASP A 27 -7.59 -2.46 7.31
C ASP A 27 -8.22 -2.65 5.90
N ALA A 28 -8.27 -1.60 5.08
CA ALA A 28 -8.79 -1.65 3.73
C ALA A 28 -7.98 -2.62 2.85
N PRO A 29 -8.63 -3.51 2.07
CA PRO A 29 -7.92 -4.23 1.03
C PRO A 29 -7.26 -3.20 0.10
N GLY A 30 -5.97 -3.37 -0.17
CA GLY A 30 -5.17 -2.37 -0.89
C GLY A 30 -5.88 -1.90 -2.16
N TYR A 31 -6.22 -0.62 -2.21
CA TYR A 31 -6.79 -0.02 -3.41
C TYR A 31 -5.67 0.03 -4.46
N GLU A 32 -5.73 -0.83 -5.47
CA GLU A 32 -4.92 -0.66 -6.67
C GLU A 32 -5.42 0.62 -7.35
N MET A 33 -4.77 1.75 -7.06
CA MET A 33 -5.02 2.95 -7.85
C MET A 33 -4.80 2.56 -9.31
N PRO A 34 -5.76 2.83 -10.22
CA PRO A 34 -5.52 2.67 -11.64
C PRO A 34 -4.30 3.54 -11.94
N LYS A 35 -3.20 2.86 -12.26
CA LYS A 35 -1.94 3.51 -12.55
C LYS A 35 -2.22 4.49 -13.68
N PRO A 36 -1.93 5.79 -13.53
CA PRO A 36 -1.96 6.70 -14.67
C PRO A 36 -1.03 6.08 -15.70
N GLU A 37 -1.54 5.79 -16.90
CA GLU A 37 -0.86 5.11 -18.02
C GLU A 37 0.66 5.16 -17.86
N GLU A 38 1.23 4.13 -17.21
CA GLU A 38 2.63 4.15 -16.86
C GLU A 38 3.39 3.96 -18.17
N LYS A 39 4.00 5.05 -18.64
CA LYS A 39 5.28 4.99 -19.34
C LYS A 39 6.16 4.00 -18.58
N GLU A 40 6.36 2.83 -19.18
CA GLU A 40 7.33 1.79 -18.82
C GLU A 40 7.57 1.62 -17.31
N VAL A 41 6.69 0.86 -16.65
CA VAL A 41 7.07 0.24 -15.37
C VAL A 41 8.20 -0.74 -15.64
N LYS A 42 9.41 -0.34 -15.23
CA LYS A 42 10.51 -1.25 -14.94
C LYS A 42 9.94 -2.45 -14.21
N GLU A 43 10.03 -3.62 -14.84
CA GLU A 43 9.50 -4.89 -14.37
C GLU A 43 9.58 -4.99 -12.84
N LYS A 44 8.43 -5.11 -12.18
CA LYS A 44 8.37 -5.40 -10.74
C LYS A 44 8.99 -6.79 -10.53
N LYS A 45 10.30 -6.85 -10.31
CA LYS A 45 11.04 -8.09 -10.05
C LYS A 45 10.46 -8.71 -8.78
N LYS A 46 9.70 -9.80 -8.92
CA LYS A 46 9.10 -10.50 -7.79
C LYS A 46 10.20 -10.99 -6.84
N LEU A 47 9.98 -10.85 -5.54
CA LEU A 47 10.86 -11.45 -4.55
C LEU A 47 10.73 -12.98 -4.66
N THR A 48 11.83 -13.65 -4.97
CA THR A 48 11.95 -15.11 -5.03
C THR A 48 12.78 -15.56 -3.84
N LYS A 49 12.68 -16.84 -3.46
CA LYS A 49 13.48 -17.39 -2.34
C LYS A 49 14.99 -17.17 -2.54
N GLN A 50 15.44 -17.18 -3.79
CA GLN A 50 16.84 -16.94 -4.14
C GLN A 50 17.23 -15.47 -3.90
N ASN A 51 16.49 -14.50 -4.45
CA ASN A 51 16.86 -13.09 -4.30
C ASN A 51 16.68 -12.57 -2.87
N ALA A 52 15.77 -13.15 -2.09
CA ALA A 52 15.62 -12.84 -0.68
C ALA A 52 16.85 -13.24 0.13
N LYS A 53 17.44 -14.41 -0.18
CA LYS A 53 18.66 -14.88 0.47
C LYS A 53 19.85 -13.99 0.14
N ASP A 54 19.94 -13.56 -1.12
CA ASP A 54 21.02 -12.68 -1.59
C ASP A 54 20.92 -11.28 -0.94
N ILE A 55 19.71 -10.73 -0.81
CA ILE A 55 19.45 -9.47 -0.09
C ILE A 55 19.82 -9.59 1.39
N MET A 56 19.45 -10.70 2.04
CA MET A 56 19.75 -10.92 3.46
C MET A 56 21.25 -11.03 3.70
N ASN A 57 21.98 -11.73 2.82
CA ASN A 57 23.44 -11.83 2.90
C ASN A 57 24.11 -10.46 2.72
N TYR A 58 23.61 -9.64 1.81
CA TYR A 58 24.10 -8.27 1.63
C TYR A 58 23.91 -7.42 2.89
N ILE A 59 22.71 -7.44 3.49
CA ILE A 59 22.43 -6.69 4.73
C ILE A 59 23.37 -7.15 5.86
N ASN A 60 23.56 -8.46 6.03
CA ASN A 60 24.45 -8.98 7.07
C ASN A 60 25.92 -8.59 6.85
N SER A 61 26.34 -8.37 5.59
CA SER A 61 27.70 -7.92 5.27
C SER A 61 27.95 -6.43 5.52
N LEU A 62 26.89 -5.63 5.73
CA LEU A 62 26.99 -4.21 6.07
C LEU A 62 27.11 -3.97 7.59
N ASP A 63 26.79 -4.99 8.39
CA ASP A 63 26.86 -4.98 9.86
C ASP A 63 28.13 -5.71 10.38
N SER A 64 29.11 -5.94 9.49
CA SER A 64 30.44 -6.47 9.77
C SER A 64 31.52 -5.44 9.47
#